data_AF-A0A0M3I229-F1
#
_entry.id   AF-A0A0M3I229-F1
#
_cell.length_a   1.000
_cell.length_b   1.000
_cell.length_c   1.000
_cell.angle_alpha   90.00
_cell.angle_beta   90.00
_cell.angle_gamma   90.00
#
_symmetry.space_group_name_H-M   'P 1'
#
loop_
_entity.id
_entity.type
_entity.pdbx_description
1 polymer ?
#
loop_
_entity_poly.entity_id
_entity_poly.type
_entity_poly.pdbx_seq_one_letter_code
_entity_poly.pdbx_strand_id
1 'polypeptide(L)'
;MAAHKSLNEPYATLAYYMRAVQLVALLLQIVILYSESDRLGMSFLFPVTMHALNIYHTGYRWYYHIDGRYDFKQLFSSNDFGYKLPYILGL
;
A
#
# COMPACT_ATOMS: atom_id res chain seq x y z
N MET A 1 -13.56 -1.23 15.39
CA MET A 1 -14.41 -2.08 14.53
C MET A 1 -13.50 -3.13 13.88
N ALA A 2 -13.76 -4.42 14.11
CA ALA A 2 -12.95 -5.49 13.51
C ALA A 2 -13.24 -5.54 11.99
N ALA A 3 -12.21 -5.32 11.18
CA ALA A 3 -12.32 -5.31 9.72
C ALA A 3 -12.82 -6.67 9.21
N HIS A 4 -13.92 -6.66 8.46
CA HIS A 4 -14.49 -7.85 7.86
C HIS A 4 -13.53 -8.34 6.76
N LYS A 5 -12.80 -9.44 7.02
CA LYS A 5 -11.89 -10.06 6.05
C LYS A 5 -12.69 -10.55 4.83
N SER A 6 -12.62 -9.85 3.70
CA SER A 6 -13.18 -10.31 2.42
C SER A 6 -12.20 -11.20 1.64
N LEU A 7 -11.51 -12.13 2.31
CA LEU A 7 -10.61 -13.10 1.64
C LEU A 7 -11.36 -14.11 0.76
N ASN A 8 -12.70 -14.06 0.76
CA ASN A 8 -13.55 -14.90 -0.06
C ASN A 8 -13.66 -14.41 -1.52
N GLU A 9 -13.16 -13.20 -1.81
CA GLU A 9 -13.18 -12.63 -3.17
C GLU A 9 -11.83 -12.89 -3.86
N PRO A 10 -11.81 -13.48 -5.07
CA PRO A 10 -10.56 -13.85 -5.75
C PRO A 10 -9.66 -12.64 -6.04
N TYR A 11 -10.27 -11.47 -6.28
CA TYR A 11 -9.54 -10.22 -6.50
C TYR A 11 -8.84 -9.71 -5.24
N ALA A 12 -9.53 -9.70 -4.09
CA ALA A 12 -8.97 -9.21 -2.83
C ALA A 12 -7.78 -10.09 -2.39
N THR A 13 -7.92 -11.40 -2.58
CA THR A 13 -6.86 -12.37 -2.29
C THR A 13 -5.65 -12.18 -3.22
N LEU A 14 -5.87 -11.98 -4.53
CA LEU A 14 -4.79 -11.68 -5.47
C LEU A 14 -4.09 -10.36 -5.12
N ALA A 15 -4.84 -9.31 -4.82
CA ALA A 15 -4.28 -8.01 -4.43
C ALA A 15 -3.45 -8.10 -3.15
N TYR A 16 -3.87 -8.90 -2.17
CA TYR A 16 -3.12 -9.17 -0.95
C TYR A 16 -1.76 -9.81 -1.24
N TYR A 17 -1.73 -10.86 -2.07
CA TYR A 17 -0.48 -11.51 -2.47
C TYR A 17 0.43 -10.60 -3.29
N MET A 18 -0.13 -9.83 -4.24
CA MET A 18 0.65 -8.91 -5.06
C MET A 18 1.28 -7.79 -4.23
N ARG A 19 0.59 -7.29 -3.19
CA ARG A 19 1.16 -6.32 -2.24
C ARG A 19 2.29 -6.93 -1.41
N ALA A 20 2.17 -8.18 -0.99
CA ALA A 20 3.26 -8.88 -0.32
C ALA A 20 4.49 -9.02 -1.22
N VAL A 21 4.29 -9.42 -2.49
CA VAL A 21 5.36 -9.47 -3.50
C VAL A 21 5.98 -8.09 -3.72
N GLN A 22 5.17 -7.04 -3.81
CA GLN A 22 5.65 -5.67 -3.95
C GLN A 22 6.52 -5.24 -2.76
N LEU A 23 6.13 -5.56 -1.52
CA LEU A 23 6.93 -5.26 -0.33
C LEU A 23 8.29 -5.97 -0.37
N VAL A 24 8.32 -7.24 -0.77
CA VAL A 24 9.57 -8.00 -0.94
C VAL A 24 10.45 -7.37 -2.03
N ALA A 25 9.86 -6.98 -3.16
CA ALA A 25 10.57 -6.31 -4.24
C ALA A 25 11.17 -4.96 -3.80
N LEU A 26 10.43 -4.16 -3.02
CA LEU A 26 10.91 -2.89 -2.49
C LEU A 26 12.08 -3.07 -1.52
N LEU A 27 12.04 -4.10 -0.66
CA LEU A 27 13.17 -4.42 0.21
C LEU A 27 14.42 -4.80 -0.59
N LEU A 28 14.24 -5.63 -1.62
CA LEU A 28 15.34 -6.03 -2.51
C LEU A 28 15.93 -4.84 -3.28
N GLN A 29 15.08 -3.90 -3.73
CA GLN A 29 15.53 -2.66 -4.35
C GLN A 29 16.39 -1.83 -3.40
N ILE A 30 16.00 -1.68 -2.11
CA ILE A 30 16.81 -0.97 -1.12
C ILE A 30 18.17 -1.65 -0.91
N VAL A 31 18.21 -2.99 -0.85
CA VAL A 31 19.46 -3.74 -0.72
C VAL A 31 20.39 -3.51 -1.91
N ILE A 32 19.85 -3.55 -3.14
CA ILE A 32 20.64 -3.25 -4.35
C ILE A 32 21.15 -1.81 -4.32
N LEU A 33 20.30 -0.86 -3.93
CA LEU A 33 20.67 0.54 -3.88
C LEU A 33 21.74 0.83 -2.82
N TYR A 34 21.70 0.11 -1.71
CA TYR A 34 22.75 0.12 -0.70
C TYR A 34 24.06 -0.50 -1.22
N SER A 35 24.00 -1.58 -2.01
CA SER A 35 25.20 -2.19 -2.61
C SER A 35 25.93 -1.27 -3.59
N GLU A 36 25.23 -0.33 -4.21
CA GLU A 36 25.77 0.67 -5.13
C GLU A 36 25.95 2.06 -4.46
N SER A 37 25.82 2.13 -3.14
CA SER A 37 25.86 3.40 -2.40
C SER A 37 27.21 4.13 -2.53
N ASP A 38 28.31 3.39 -2.61
CA ASP A 38 29.66 3.96 -2.78
C ASP A 38 29.81 4.65 -4.15
N ARG A 39 29.25 4.04 -5.20
CA ARG A 39 29.25 4.60 -6.57
C ARG A 39 28.34 5.83 -6.69
N LEU A 40 27.21 5.80 -6.00
CA LEU A 40 26.19 6.86 -6.04
C LEU A 40 26.52 8.03 -5.10
N GLY A 41 27.32 7.81 -4.05
CA GLY A 41 27.51 8.77 -2.97
C GLY A 41 26.17 9.22 -2.36
N MET A 42 26.10 10.42 -1.79
CA MET A 42 24.89 10.93 -1.11
C MET A 42 23.60 10.94 -1.96
N SER A 43 23.72 10.83 -3.29
CA SER A 43 22.55 10.75 -4.18
C SER A 43 21.70 9.50 -3.97
N PHE A 44 22.24 8.43 -3.37
CA PHE A 44 21.50 7.19 -3.06
C PHE A 44 20.38 7.41 -2.02
N LEU A 45 20.50 8.45 -1.18
CA LEU A 45 19.54 8.73 -0.10
C LEU A 45 18.14 9.07 -0.62
N PHE A 46 18.06 9.78 -1.75
CA PHE A 46 16.77 10.16 -2.35
C PHE A 46 15.94 8.94 -2.78
N PRO A 47 16.45 8.03 -3.65
CA PRO A 47 15.72 6.83 -4.02
C PRO A 47 15.47 5.90 -2.81
N VAL A 48 16.40 5.76 -1.86
CA VAL A 48 16.14 4.99 -0.62
C VAL A 48 14.96 5.56 0.15
N THR A 49 14.88 6.88 0.32
CA THR A 49 13.77 7.54 1.01
C THR A 49 12.44 7.32 0.28
N MET A 50 12.45 7.40 -1.07
CA MET A 50 11.27 7.09 -1.88
C MET A 50 10.80 5.65 -1.72
N HIS A 51 11.73 4.68 -1.73
CA HIS A 51 11.40 3.28 -1.48
C HIS A 51 10.89 3.05 -0.06
N ALA A 52 11.43 3.72 0.96
CA ALA A 52 10.97 3.65 2.34
C ALA A 52 9.53 4.18 2.50
N LEU A 53 9.20 5.33 1.88
CA LEU A 53 7.83 5.85 1.84
C LEU A 53 6.88 4.88 1.13
N ASN A 54 7.34 4.24 0.06
CA ASN A 54 6.55 3.26 -0.67
C ASN A 54 6.30 1.99 0.17
N ILE A 55 7.28 1.54 0.95
CA ILE A 55 7.12 0.44 1.91
C ILE A 55 6.09 0.82 2.98
N TYR A 56 6.19 2.02 3.56
CA TYR A 56 5.22 2.49 4.55
C TYR A 56 3.80 2.49 3.97
N HIS A 57 3.61 3.11 2.80
CA HIS A 57 2.30 3.20 2.15
C HIS A 57 1.75 1.82 1.76
N THR A 58 2.57 0.98 1.14
CA THR A 58 2.16 -0.37 0.71
C THR A 58 1.90 -1.27 1.91
N GLY A 59 2.73 -1.18 2.95
CA GLY A 59 2.61 -1.94 4.19
C GLY A 59 1.37 -1.54 4.98
N TYR A 60 1.07 -0.24 5.05
CA TYR A 60 -0.17 0.26 5.64
C TYR A 60 -1.39 -0.33 4.91
N ARG A 61 -1.43 -0.26 3.57
CA ARG A 61 -2.54 -0.83 2.79
C ARG A 61 -2.62 -2.36 2.85
N TRP A 62 -1.50 -3.04 3.05
CA TRP A 62 -1.45 -4.48 3.24
C TRP A 62 -1.97 -4.89 4.63
N TYR A 63 -1.56 -4.18 5.69
CA TYR A 63 -1.99 -4.42 7.07
C TYR A 63 -3.48 -4.12 7.28
N TYR A 64 -3.95 -2.97 6.79
CA TYR A 64 -5.36 -2.57 6.89
C TYR A 64 -6.25 -3.19 5.80
N HIS A 65 -5.69 -4.01 4.90
CA HIS A 65 -6.42 -4.70 3.83
C HIS A 65 -7.32 -3.77 3.00
N ILE A 66 -6.88 -2.53 2.78
CA ILE A 66 -7.64 -1.52 2.04
C ILE A 66 -7.72 -1.97 0.58
N ASP A 67 -8.77 -2.69 0.21
CA ASP A 67 -9.06 -3.01 -1.16
C ASP A 67 -9.90 -1.89 -1.75
N GLY A 68 -9.24 -0.97 -2.47
CA GLY A 68 -9.86 0.27 -2.93
C GLY A 68 -11.12 0.04 -3.76
N ARG A 69 -11.32 -1.14 -4.38
CA ARG A 69 -12.55 -1.45 -5.13
C ARG A 69 -13.76 -1.67 -4.23
N TYR A 70 -13.62 -2.31 -3.07
CA TYR A 70 -14.75 -2.51 -2.15
C TYR A 70 -15.16 -1.17 -1.53
N ASP A 71 -14.18 -0.35 -1.20
CA ASP A 71 -14.35 1.00 -0.70
C ASP A 71 -14.98 1.94 -1.73
N PHE A 72 -14.51 1.95 -2.98
CA PHE A 72 -15.13 2.74 -4.04
C PHE A 72 -16.54 2.24 -4.37
N LYS A 73 -16.75 0.92 -4.44
CA LYS A 73 -18.08 0.36 -4.69
C LYS A 73 -19.04 0.72 -3.55
N GLN A 74 -18.63 0.68 -2.29
CA GLN A 74 -19.43 1.19 -1.17
C GLN A 74 -19.62 2.72 -1.21
N LEU A 75 -18.60 3.48 -1.58
CA LEU A 75 -18.65 4.95 -1.71
C LEU A 75 -19.65 5.40 -2.78
N PHE A 76 -19.72 4.67 -3.90
CA PHE A 76 -20.66 4.95 -4.99
C PHE A 76 -22.04 4.29 -4.78
N SER A 77 -22.11 3.19 -4.04
CA SER A 77 -23.37 2.49 -3.74
C SER A 77 -24.14 3.10 -2.56
N SER A 78 -23.47 3.80 -1.64
CA SER A 78 -24.08 4.42 -0.48
C SER A 78 -24.47 5.87 -0.78
N ASN A 79 -25.72 6.26 -0.47
CA ASN A 79 -26.22 7.62 -0.68
C ASN A 79 -26.02 8.55 0.52
N ASP A 80 -25.59 8.02 1.65
CA ASP A 80 -25.46 8.79 2.87
C ASP A 80 -24.00 9.27 3.05
N PHE A 81 -23.90 10.54 3.42
CA PHE A 81 -22.71 11.38 3.26
C PHE A 81 -21.71 11.15 4.40
N GLY A 82 -22.19 10.65 5.55
CA GLY A 82 -21.35 10.42 6.73
C GLY A 82 -20.24 9.40 6.51
N TYR A 83 -20.49 8.39 5.67
CA TYR A 83 -19.49 7.36 5.34
C TYR A 83 -18.49 7.82 4.26
N LYS A 84 -18.81 8.89 3.52
CA LYS A 84 -17.94 9.42 2.45
C LYS A 84 -16.89 10.39 2.99
N LEU A 85 -17.17 11.05 4.12
CA LEU A 85 -16.30 12.05 4.71
C LEU A 85 -14.87 11.53 4.99
N PRO A 86 -14.68 10.35 5.62
CA PRO A 86 -13.34 9.81 5.89
C PRO A 86 -12.55 9.53 4.60
N TYR A 87 -13.23 9.03 3.55
CA TYR A 87 -12.61 8.79 2.24
C TYR A 87 -12.17 10.06 1.51
N ILE A 88 -12.95 11.14 1.63
CA ILE A 88 -12.65 12.43 1.00
C ILE A 88 -11.52 13.14 1.76
N LEU A 89 -11.51 13.01 3.08
CA LEU A 89 -10.56 13.68 3.97
C LEU A 89 -9.26 12.89 4.19
N GLY A 90 -9.19 11.64 3.74
CA GLY A 90 -8.02 10.76 3.92
C GLY A 90 -7.76 10.39 5.39
N LEU A 91 -8.81 10.35 6.21
CA LEU A 91 -8.80 10.07 7.65
C LEU A 91 -9.20 8.63 7.96
#